data_AF-R6W637-F1
#
_entry.id   AF-R6W637-F1
#
_cell.length_a   1.000
_cell.length_b   1.000
_cell.length_c   1.000
_cell.angle_alpha   90.00
_cell.angle_beta   90.00
_cell.angle_gamma   90.00
#
_symmetry.space_group_name_H-M   'P 1'
#
loop_
_entity.id
_entity.type
_entity.pdbx_description
1 polymer ?
#
loop_
_entity_poly.entity_id
_entity_poly.type
_entity_poly.pdbx_seq_one_letter_code
_entity_poly.pdbx_strand_id
1 'polypeptide(L)'
;MVCVFNFSPNEYRSYGIPAEKGAYTEIFNTDKPCYGGSGCDNPTRLTAKKAENGGFFLKINVPAFGACFFRYTKPRTSNKKQEGIKGHD
;
A
#
# COMPACT_ATOMS: atom_id res chain seq x y z
N MET A 1 6.35 7.45 -4.50
CA MET A 1 5.37 7.76 -3.43
C MET A 1 4.00 7.78 -4.07
N VAL A 2 2.95 7.39 -3.35
CA VAL A 2 1.56 7.50 -3.81
C VAL A 2 0.83 8.45 -2.86
N CYS A 3 0.14 9.43 -3.42
CA CYS A 3 -0.64 10.41 -2.67
C CYS A 3 -2.08 10.37 -3.18
N VAL A 4 -3.03 10.26 -2.28
CA VAL A 4 -4.45 10.16 -2.60
C VAL A 4 -5.16 11.30 -1.89
N PHE A 5 -5.94 12.06 -2.64
CA PHE A 5 -6.70 13.20 -2.14
C PHE A 5 -8.18 12.97 -2.42
N ASN A 6 -9.02 13.26 -1.44
CA ASN A 6 -10.46 13.22 -1.57
C ASN A 6 -11.03 14.55 -1.14
N PHE A 7 -11.51 15.32 -2.11
CA PHE A 7 -12.16 16.61 -1.88
C PHE A 7 -13.68 16.51 -1.79
N SER A 8 -14.22 15.29 -1.67
CA SER A 8 -15.63 15.07 -1.43
C SER A 8 -15.89 14.85 0.07
N PRO A 9 -17.14 15.07 0.54
CA PRO A 9 -17.54 14.77 1.92
C PRO A 9 -17.67 13.27 2.19
N ASN A 10 -17.58 12.42 1.16
CA ASN A 10 -17.79 10.99 1.31
C ASN A 10 -16.49 10.29 1.66
N GLU A 11 -16.52 9.43 2.65
CA GLU A 11 -15.46 8.47 2.91
C GLU A 11 -15.59 7.27 1.96
N TYR A 12 -14.47 6.72 1.47
CA TYR A 12 -14.46 5.52 0.63
C TYR A 12 -13.70 4.40 1.32
N ARG A 13 -14.36 3.26 1.57
CA ARG A 13 -13.73 2.06 2.13
C ARG A 13 -13.32 1.09 1.04
N SER A 14 -12.16 0.44 1.20
CA SER A 14 -11.63 -0.55 0.25
C SER A 14 -11.56 -0.07 -1.21
N TYR A 15 -11.34 1.22 -1.42
CA TYR A 15 -11.24 1.87 -2.72
C TYR A 15 -9.98 1.39 -3.46
N GLY A 16 -10.16 1.01 -4.73
CA GLY A 16 -9.08 0.52 -5.58
C GLY A 16 -8.34 1.67 -6.28
N ILE A 17 -7.03 1.77 -6.08
CA ILE A 17 -6.17 2.70 -6.84
C ILE A 17 -5.12 1.94 -7.65
N PRO A 18 -4.74 2.42 -8.86
CA PRO A 18 -3.62 1.86 -9.60
C PRO A 18 -2.32 1.91 -8.79
N ALA A 19 -1.50 0.86 -8.89
CA ALA A 19 -0.24 0.75 -8.18
C ALA A 19 0.78 -0.08 -8.98
N GLU A 20 2.06 0.08 -8.67
CA GLU A 20 3.09 -0.90 -9.06
C GLU A 20 3.09 -2.11 -8.12
N LYS A 21 3.59 -3.26 -8.61
CA LYS A 21 3.87 -4.44 -7.79
C LYS A 21 4.85 -4.07 -6.68
N GLY A 22 4.40 -4.16 -5.42
CA GLY A 22 5.25 -3.97 -4.25
C GLY A 22 4.45 -3.66 -3.00
N ALA A 23 5.14 -3.11 -2.01
CA ALA A 23 4.55 -2.76 -0.73
C ALA A 23 4.48 -1.25 -0.53
N TYR A 24 3.49 -0.82 0.24
CA TYR A 24 3.15 0.57 0.44
C TYR A 24 2.91 0.79 1.93
N THR A 25 3.73 1.63 2.56
CA THR A 25 3.55 1.99 3.96
C THR A 25 2.83 3.32 4.05
N GLU A 26 1.69 3.39 4.76
CA GLU A 26 1.06 4.68 5.05
C GLU A 26 1.97 5.47 5.98
N ILE A 27 2.48 6.59 5.49
CA ILE A 27 3.42 7.45 6.22
C ILE A 27 2.75 8.72 6.73
N PHE A 28 1.63 9.12 6.15
CA PHE A 28 0.85 10.27 6.58
C PHE A 28 -0.61 10.12 6.17
N ASN A 29 -1.51 10.53 7.05
CA ASN A 29 -2.96 10.56 6.83
C ASN A 29 -3.49 11.77 7.58
N THR A 30 -4.14 12.69 6.86
CA THR A 30 -4.65 13.94 7.43
C THR A 30 -5.82 13.72 8.38
N ASP A 31 -6.52 12.58 8.27
CA ASP A 31 -7.71 12.25 9.06
C ASP A 31 -7.39 11.53 10.38
N LYS A 32 -6.12 11.48 10.77
CA LYS A 32 -5.75 10.94 12.08
C LYS A 32 -6.38 11.75 13.22
N PRO A 33 -6.84 11.11 14.31
CA PRO A 33 -7.44 11.83 15.43
C PRO A 33 -6.54 12.89 16.07
N CYS A 34 -5.21 12.71 16.03
CA CYS A 34 -4.25 13.70 16.55
C CYS A 34 -4.24 15.03 15.77
N TYR A 35 -4.85 15.07 14.58
CA TYR A 35 -5.04 16.27 13.77
C TYR A 35 -6.50 16.77 13.80
N GLY A 36 -7.36 16.16 14.62
CA GLY A 36 -8.80 16.45 14.66
C GLY A 36 -9.63 15.70 13.62
N GLY A 37 -9.05 14.71 12.94
CA GLY A 37 -9.77 13.87 11.97
C GLY A 37 -10.60 12.76 12.61
N SER A 38 -11.38 12.07 11.78
CA SER A 38 -12.35 11.05 12.17
C SER A 38 -11.78 9.63 12.36
N GLY A 39 -10.52 9.40 12.00
CA GLY A 39 -9.86 8.10 12.18
C GLY A 39 -10.08 7.12 11.02
N CYS A 40 -10.22 7.61 9.78
CA CYS A 40 -10.23 6.77 8.60
C CYS A 40 -8.83 6.24 8.29
N ASP A 41 -8.44 5.17 8.98
CA ASP A 41 -7.10 4.60 8.89
C ASP A 41 -6.96 3.50 7.83
N ASN A 42 -5.71 3.30 7.41
CA ASN A 42 -5.25 2.14 6.65
C ASN A 42 -4.32 1.26 7.50
N PRO A 43 -4.19 -0.04 7.19
CA PRO A 43 -3.07 -0.82 7.70
C PRO A 43 -1.74 -0.13 7.41
N THR A 44 -0.85 -0.10 8.40
CA THR A 44 0.46 0.57 8.27
C THR A 44 1.22 0.12 7.03
N ARG A 45 1.09 -1.16 6.64
CA ARG A 45 1.71 -1.71 5.44
C ARG A 45 0.69 -2.46 4.60
N LEU A 46 0.60 -2.09 3.34
CA LEU A 46 -0.24 -2.67 2.31
C LEU A 46 0.64 -3.34 1.24
N THR A 47 0.09 -4.35 0.57
CA THR A 47 0.75 -4.99 -0.58
C THR A 47 -0.17 -4.87 -1.77
N ALA A 48 0.37 -4.41 -2.91
CA ALA A 48 -0.39 -4.30 -4.14
C ALA A 48 -0.84 -5.69 -4.62
N LYS A 49 -2.10 -5.78 -5.02
CA LYS A 49 -2.72 -6.99 -5.55
C LYS A 49 -2.67 -6.97 -7.08
N LYS A 50 -2.46 -8.13 -7.69
CA LYS A 50 -2.52 -8.28 -9.15
C LYS A 50 -3.99 -8.34 -9.58
N ALA A 51 -4.35 -7.57 -10.59
CA ALA A 51 -5.65 -7.64 -11.25
C ALA A 51 -5.61 -8.64 -12.42
N GLU A 52 -6.79 -9.08 -12.86
CA GLU A 52 -6.94 -10.06 -13.96
C GLU A 52 -6.37 -9.53 -15.28
N ASN A 53 -6.50 -8.21 -15.52
CA ASN A 53 -5.93 -7.52 -16.69
C ASN A 53 -4.39 -7.35 -16.64
N GLY A 54 -3.71 -7.92 -15.64
CA GLY A 54 -2.26 -7.88 -15.48
C GLY A 54 -1.71 -6.68 -14.71
N GLY A 55 -2.52 -5.63 -14.48
CA GLY A 55 -2.16 -4.48 -13.66
C GLY A 55 -2.05 -4.81 -12.17
N PHE A 56 -1.58 -3.85 -11.38
CA PHE A 56 -1.59 -3.95 -9.92
C PHE A 56 -2.40 -2.79 -9.32
N PHE A 57 -3.01 -3.05 -8.16
CA PHE A 57 -3.80 -2.06 -7.44
C PHE A 57 -3.64 -2.19 -5.93
N LEU A 58 -3.90 -1.10 -5.21
CA LEU A 58 -4.04 -1.09 -3.76
C LEU A 58 -5.51 -0.93 -3.40
N LYS A 59 -5.95 -1.62 -2.34
CA LYS A 59 -7.21 -1.31 -1.68
C LYS A 59 -6.90 -0.49 -0.45
N ILE A 60 -7.46 0.72 -0.39
CA ILE A 60 -7.26 1.66 0.71
C ILE A 60 -8.59 2.23 1.19
N ASN A 61 -8.62 2.67 2.43
CA ASN A 61 -9.63 3.58 2.93
C ASN A 61 -9.18 5.01 2.60
N VAL A 62 -10.09 5.84 2.11
CA VAL A 62 -9.84 7.23 1.74
C VAL A 62 -10.75 8.12 2.59
N PRO A 63 -10.18 8.99 3.45
CA PRO A 63 -10.96 9.88 4.32
C PRO A 63 -11.77 10.88 3.52
N ALA A 64 -12.89 11.34 4.07
CA ALA A 64 -13.61 12.51 3.57
C ALA A 64 -12.76 13.78 3.74
N PHE A 65 -12.79 14.71 2.77
CA PHE A 65 -12.02 15.96 2.79
C PHE A 65 -10.54 15.82 3.24
N GLY A 66 -9.90 14.70 2.88
CA GLY A 66 -8.60 14.33 3.43
C GLY A 66 -7.64 13.75 2.40
N ALA A 67 -6.45 13.41 2.88
CA ALA A 67 -5.39 12.82 2.07
C ALA A 67 -4.59 11.75 2.80
N CYS A 68 -4.18 10.73 2.05
CA CYS A 68 -3.30 9.64 2.50
C CYS A 68 -2.04 9.59 1.64
N PHE A 69 -0.90 9.35 2.28
CA PHE A 69 0.40 9.28 1.62
C PHE A 69 1.06 7.94 1.93
N PHE A 70 1.50 7.27 0.87
CA PHE A 70 2.10 5.95 0.95
C PHE A 70 3.50 5.93 0.36
N ARG A 71 4.46 5.47 1.18
CA ARG A 71 5.83 5.20 0.73
C ARG A 71 5.88 3.84 0.05
N TYR A 72 6.26 3.85 -1.22
CA TYR A 72 6.47 2.63 -2.00
C TYR A 72 7.81 1.96 -1.63
N THR A 73 7.77 0.64 -1.54
CA THR A 73 8.95 -0.23 -1.40
C THR A 73 8.89 -1.31 -2.48
N LYS A 74 9.91 -1.34 -3.33
CA LYS A 74 10.06 -2.35 -4.37
C LYS A 74 10.11 -3.76 -3.75
N PRO A 75 9.53 -4.78 -4.39
CA PRO A 75 9.69 -6.17 -3.95
C PRO A 75 11.19 -6.52 -3.89
N ARG A 76 11.64 -7.16 -2.81
CA ARG A 76 12.99 -7.75 -2.79
C ARG A 76 13.03 -8.88 -3.82
N THR A 77 13.97 -8.81 -4.74
CA THR A 77 14.39 -9.98 -5.51
C THR A 77 15.16 -10.90 -4.56
N SER A 78 14.63 -12.10 -4.30
CA SER A 78 15.42 -13.14 -3.67
C SER A 78 16.45 -13.62 -4.67
N ASN A 79 17.72 -13.25 -4.51
CA ASN A 79 18.81 -13.95 -5.18
C ASN A 79 18.86 -15.38 -4.61
N LYS A 80 18.44 -16.39 -5.38
CA LYS A 80 18.80 -17.77 -5.09
C LYS A 80 20.29 -17.95 -5.40
N LYS A 81 21.09 -18.23 -4.39
CA LYS A 81 22.47 -18.77 -4.46
C LYS A 81 22.61 -19.66 -3.22
N GLN A 82 22.94 -20.95 -3.24
CA GLN A 82 23.35 -21.88 -4.30
C GLN A 82 23.06 -23.30 -3.78
N GLU A 83 22.73 -24.23 -4.68
CA GLU A 83 22.75 -25.67 -4.41
C GLU A 83 24.17 -26.16 -4.11
N GLY A 84 24.29 -27.20 -3.26
CA GLY A 84 25.37 -28.19 -3.35
C GLY A 84 26.35 -28.27 -2.18
N ILE A 85 26.00 -29.03 -1.14
CA ILE A 85 26.97 -29.94 -0.51
C ILE A 85 26.37 -31.34 -0.59
N LYS A 86 26.67 -32.04 -1.71
CA LYS A 86 26.72 -33.50 -1.71
C LYS A 86 28.11 -33.87 -1.18
N GLY A 87 28.16 -34.37 0.04
CA GLY A 87 29.30 -35.15 0.53
C GLY A 87 28.97 -36.63 0.38
N HIS A 88 29.54 -37.25 -0.66
CA HIS A 88 30.21 -38.57 -0.57
C HIS A 88 31.30 -38.39 0.53
N ASP A 89 31.58 -39.27 1.48
CA ASP A 89 31.58 -40.73 1.56
C ASP A 89 31.20 -41.23 2.96
#